data_AF-A0A7N2LXI4-F1
#
_entry.id   AF-A0A7N2LXI4-F1
#
_cell.length_a   1.000
_cell.length_b   1.000
_cell.length_c   1.000
_cell.angle_alpha   90.00
_cell.angle_beta   90.00
_cell.angle_gamma   90.00
#
_symmetry.space_group_name_H-M   'P 1'
#
loop_
_entity.id
_entity.type
_entity.pdbx_description
1 polymer ?
#
loop_
_entity_poly.entity_id
_entity_poly.type
_entity_poly.pdbx_seq_one_letter_code
_entity_poly.pdbx_strand_id
1 'polypeptide(L)'
;MATLSLHTCKVQQPDATINRIHIFLHFTAILFLLYYRTTRLFLQKNVPTLAWSLISTSELILTIIWILIQAFRWHPVSRSAIPENIPGGIELPGLDVFVCTLDPKKEPTIEVMNTVLSALALDYPPEKLSVYLSDDGGSYITLYAIKEACSFAKSWLPFCKKYEIKSRCPVAYFSSFADDERLLWSDEFRIEEQKIKVLYAHQGPCVL
;
A
#
# COMPACT_ATOMS: atom_id res chain seq x y z
N MET A 1 9.57 -16.79 31.90
CA MET A 1 9.14 -15.49 31.35
C MET A 1 8.05 -15.76 30.32
N ALA A 2 6.90 -15.10 30.43
CA ALA A 2 5.86 -15.21 29.40
C ALA A 2 6.36 -14.52 28.13
N THR A 3 6.42 -15.24 27.02
CA THR A 3 6.73 -14.68 25.70
C THR A 3 5.55 -13.81 25.27
N LEU A 4 5.73 -12.48 25.22
CA LEU A 4 4.74 -11.57 24.67
C LEU A 4 4.54 -11.86 23.16
N SER A 5 3.30 -11.85 22.68
CA SER A 5 3.01 -12.05 21.27
C SER A 5 3.42 -10.81 20.46
N LEU A 6 4.27 -10.99 19.45
CA LEU A 6 4.71 -9.90 18.56
C LEU A 6 3.67 -9.53 17.48
N HIS A 7 2.74 -10.44 17.21
CA HIS A 7 1.68 -10.25 16.22
C HIS A 7 0.41 -10.96 16.67
N THR A 8 -0.73 -10.49 16.15
CA THR A 8 -2.01 -11.16 16.28
C THR A 8 -2.52 -11.53 14.89
N CYS A 9 -3.16 -12.70 14.81
CA CYS A 9 -3.80 -13.22 13.62
C CYS A 9 -5.20 -13.66 14.04
N LYS A 10 -6.21 -12.87 13.68
CA LYS A 10 -7.60 -13.11 14.11
C LYS A 10 -8.49 -13.23 12.90
N VAL A 11 -9.31 -14.26 12.89
CA VAL A 11 -10.36 -14.44 11.88
C VAL A 11 -11.46 -13.43 12.17
N GLN A 12 -11.88 -12.69 11.16
CA GLN A 12 -13.02 -11.78 11.28
C GLN A 12 -14.31 -12.60 11.23
N GLN A 13 -14.71 -13.14 12.38
CA GLN A 13 -15.90 -13.99 12.53
C GLN A 13 -17.20 -13.39 11.96
N PRO A 14 -17.55 -12.10 12.18
CA PRO A 14 -18.78 -11.55 11.61
C PRO A 14 -18.73 -11.53 10.07
N ASP A 15 -17.62 -11.05 9.49
CA ASP A 15 -17.45 -10.97 8.03
C ASP A 15 -17.41 -12.37 7.40
N ALA A 16 -16.74 -13.33 8.04
CA ALA A 16 -16.71 -14.72 7.61
C ALA A 16 -18.11 -15.33 7.59
N THR A 17 -18.94 -15.04 8.60
CA THR A 17 -20.32 -15.54 8.68
C THR A 17 -21.20 -14.94 7.59
N ILE A 18 -21.14 -13.61 7.41
CA ILE A 18 -21.86 -12.91 6.34
C ILE A 18 -21.45 -13.45 4.96
N ASN A 19 -20.14 -13.62 4.72
CA ASN A 19 -19.64 -14.16 3.47
C ASN A 19 -20.13 -15.58 3.23
N ARG A 20 -20.16 -16.46 4.24
CA ARG A 20 -20.64 -17.84 4.10
C ARG A 20 -22.13 -17.90 3.77
N ILE A 21 -22.95 -17.07 4.44
CA ILE A 21 -24.38 -16.97 4.13
C ILE A 21 -24.57 -16.47 2.69
N HIS A 22 -23.86 -15.41 2.30
CA HIS A 22 -23.89 -14.88 0.94
C HIS A 22 -23.49 -15.94 -0.10
N ILE A 23 -22.42 -16.69 0.15
CA ILE A 23 -21.94 -17.80 -0.69
C ILE A 23 -23.05 -18.84 -0.86
N PHE A 24 -23.66 -19.27 0.25
CA PHE A 24 -24.71 -20.29 0.24
C PHE A 24 -25.93 -19.85 -0.57
N LEU A 25 -26.40 -18.61 -0.37
CA LEU A 25 -27.54 -18.04 -1.10
C LEU A 25 -27.24 -17.91 -2.60
N HIS A 26 -26.06 -17.40 -2.97
CA HIS A 26 -25.66 -17.25 -4.36
C HIS A 26 -25.46 -18.60 -5.06
N PHE A 27 -24.85 -19.56 -4.37
CA PHE A 27 -24.69 -20.92 -4.89
C PHE A 27 -26.05 -21.55 -5.20
N THR A 28 -27.01 -21.38 -4.29
CA THR A 28 -28.39 -21.85 -4.49
C THR A 28 -29.03 -21.19 -5.73
N ALA A 29 -28.87 -19.87 -5.89
CA ALA A 29 -29.39 -19.16 -7.06
C ALA A 29 -28.75 -19.63 -8.38
N ILE A 30 -27.43 -19.87 -8.38
CA ILE A 30 -26.70 -20.41 -9.54
C ILE A 30 -27.24 -21.81 -9.91
N LEU A 31 -27.48 -22.68 -8.94
CA LEU A 31 -28.06 -24.01 -9.19
C LEU A 31 -29.45 -23.91 -9.84
N PHE A 32 -30.32 -23.01 -9.36
CA PHE A 32 -31.63 -22.78 -9.99
C PHE A 32 -31.50 -22.26 -11.43
N LEU A 33 -30.56 -21.35 -11.68
CA LEU A 33 -30.30 -20.80 -13.01
C LEU A 33 -29.79 -21.88 -13.97
N LEU A 34 -28.82 -22.70 -13.55
CA LEU A 34 -28.30 -23.81 -14.36
C LEU A 34 -29.36 -24.88 -14.62
N TYR A 35 -30.21 -25.19 -13.62
CA TYR A 35 -31.35 -26.08 -13.78
C TYR A 35 -32.35 -25.54 -14.81
N TYR A 36 -32.70 -24.26 -14.73
CA TYR A 36 -33.59 -23.61 -15.71
C TYR A 36 -33.01 -23.66 -17.13
N ARG A 37 -31.71 -23.36 -17.28
CA ARG A 37 -31.02 -23.36 -18.58
C ARG A 37 -30.97 -24.73 -19.24
N THR A 38 -30.64 -25.77 -18.46
CA THR A 38 -30.57 -27.15 -18.93
C THR A 38 -31.97 -27.69 -19.26
N THR A 39 -32.95 -27.49 -18.38
CA THR A 39 -34.35 -27.94 -18.56
C THR A 39 -34.95 -27.35 -19.84
N ARG A 40 -34.79 -26.04 -20.10
CA ARG A 40 -35.32 -25.42 -21.34
C ARG A 40 -34.58 -25.85 -22.60
N LEU A 41 -33.28 -26.15 -22.51
CA LEU A 41 -32.51 -26.67 -23.64
C LEU A 41 -32.97 -28.08 -24.05
N PHE A 42 -33.32 -28.93 -23.08
CA PHE A 42 -33.73 -30.31 -23.36
C PHE A 42 -35.23 -30.50 -23.60
N LEU A 43 -36.12 -29.76 -22.91
CA LEU A 43 -37.57 -29.98 -23.00
C LEU A 43 -38.29 -29.09 -24.01
N GLN A 44 -37.69 -28.01 -24.51
CA GLN A 44 -38.39 -27.06 -25.38
C GLN A 44 -37.73 -26.94 -26.76
N LYS A 45 -38.45 -27.34 -27.82
CA LYS A 45 -37.94 -27.40 -29.21
C LYS A 45 -37.84 -26.04 -29.94
N ASN A 46 -38.44 -24.96 -29.42
CA ASN A 46 -38.58 -23.68 -30.13
C ASN A 46 -37.64 -22.56 -29.60
N VAL A 47 -36.47 -22.91 -29.07
CA VAL A 47 -35.52 -21.92 -28.53
C VAL A 47 -34.44 -21.60 -29.58
N PRO A 48 -34.06 -20.32 -29.79
CA PRO A 48 -32.92 -19.98 -30.65
C PRO A 48 -31.61 -20.59 -30.09
N THR A 49 -31.18 -21.71 -30.67
CA THR A 49 -30.12 -22.57 -30.12
C THR A 49 -28.78 -21.86 -29.98
N LEU A 50 -28.39 -21.06 -30.97
CA LEU A 50 -27.13 -20.30 -30.95
C LEU A 50 -27.08 -19.30 -29.80
N ALA A 51 -28.08 -18.42 -29.73
CA ALA A 51 -28.15 -17.38 -28.69
C ALA A 51 -28.24 -18.01 -27.29
N TRP A 52 -29.02 -19.09 -27.15
CA TRP A 52 -29.15 -19.80 -25.89
C TRP A 52 -27.84 -20.47 -25.45
N SER A 53 -27.10 -21.08 -26.39
CA SER A 53 -25.79 -21.67 -26.14
C SER A 53 -24.77 -20.62 -25.71
N LEU A 54 -24.69 -19.49 -26.41
CA LEU A 54 -23.73 -18.43 -26.08
C LEU A 54 -23.96 -17.88 -24.67
N ILE A 55 -25.22 -17.62 -24.30
CA ILE A 55 -25.56 -17.13 -22.97
C ILE A 55 -25.25 -18.19 -21.91
N SER A 56 -25.59 -19.46 -22.17
CA SER A 56 -25.32 -20.56 -21.24
C SER A 56 -23.82 -20.78 -21.03
N THR A 57 -23.00 -20.65 -22.08
CA THR A 57 -21.52 -20.69 -21.98
C THR A 57 -20.99 -19.51 -21.17
N SER A 58 -21.49 -18.30 -21.38
CA SER A 58 -21.11 -17.13 -20.58
C SER A 58 -21.44 -17.31 -19.10
N GLU A 59 -22.63 -17.81 -18.78
CA GLU A 59 -23.07 -18.07 -17.40
C GLU A 59 -22.22 -19.17 -16.74
N LEU A 60 -21.81 -20.19 -17.49
CA LEU A 60 -20.89 -21.23 -16.99
C LEU A 60 -19.51 -20.65 -16.66
N ILE A 61 -18.94 -19.83 -17.54
CA ILE A 61 -17.64 -19.16 -17.31
C ILE A 61 -17.72 -18.27 -16.08
N LEU A 62 -18.78 -17.45 -15.96
CA LEU A 62 -19.01 -16.59 -14.80
C LEU A 62 -19.18 -17.41 -13.52
N THR A 63 -19.87 -18.56 -13.58
CA THR A 63 -20.03 -19.47 -12.44
C THR A 63 -18.68 -20.03 -11.99
N ILE A 64 -17.83 -20.45 -12.94
CA ILE A 64 -16.48 -20.96 -12.64
C ILE A 64 -15.63 -19.87 -11.98
N ILE A 65 -15.60 -18.66 -12.55
CA ILE A 65 -14.89 -17.51 -11.97
C ILE A 65 -15.41 -17.22 -10.56
N TRP A 66 -16.73 -17.23 -10.38
CA TRP A 66 -17.35 -17.01 -9.08
C TRP A 66 -16.94 -18.06 -8.05
N ILE A 67 -16.93 -19.36 -8.40
CA ILE A 67 -16.48 -20.44 -7.50
C ILE A 67 -15.03 -20.21 -7.06
N LEU A 68 -14.14 -19.87 -8.00
CA LEU A 68 -12.72 -19.61 -7.70
C LEU A 68 -12.54 -18.45 -6.72
N ILE A 69 -13.37 -17.40 -6.83
CA ILE A 69 -13.29 -16.24 -5.94
C ILE A 69 -13.76 -16.55 -4.51
N GLN A 70 -14.65 -17.54 -4.32
CA GLN A 70 -15.18 -17.83 -2.97
C GLN A 70 -14.12 -18.31 -1.98
N ALA A 71 -13.03 -18.91 -2.48
CA ALA A 71 -11.89 -19.30 -1.65
C ALA A 71 -11.33 -18.13 -0.82
N PHE A 72 -11.25 -16.92 -1.42
CA PHE A 72 -10.74 -15.73 -0.73
C PHE A 72 -11.70 -15.17 0.33
N ARG A 73 -13.01 -15.44 0.21
CA ARG A 73 -14.05 -14.91 1.10
C ARG A 73 -14.40 -15.84 2.26
N TRP A 74 -13.98 -17.10 2.20
CA TRP A 74 -14.35 -18.13 3.17
C TRP A 74 -13.78 -17.91 4.58
N HIS A 75 -12.59 -17.30 4.65
CA HIS A 75 -11.83 -17.16 5.89
C HIS A 75 -11.03 -15.85 5.92
N PRO A 76 -11.69 -14.68 6.01
CA PRO A 76 -11.00 -13.40 6.13
C PRO A 76 -10.20 -13.34 7.43
N VAL A 77 -8.89 -13.07 7.32
CA VAL A 77 -7.94 -12.99 8.44
C VAL A 77 -7.42 -11.57 8.53
N SER A 78 -7.56 -10.97 9.71
CA SER A 78 -6.91 -9.71 10.07
C SER A 78 -5.61 -9.99 10.83
N ARG A 79 -4.53 -9.29 10.45
CA ARG A 79 -3.23 -9.36 11.10
C ARG A 79 -2.86 -7.99 11.64
N SER A 80 -2.34 -7.95 12.87
CA SER A 80 -1.83 -6.73 13.47
C SER A 80 -0.49 -7.02 14.14
N ALA A 81 0.51 -6.19 13.88
CA ALA A 81 1.80 -6.23 14.56
C ALA A 81 1.71 -5.44 15.88
N ILE A 82 2.48 -5.85 16.89
CA ILE A 82 2.61 -5.17 18.17
C ILE A 82 4.09 -4.85 18.38
N PRO A 83 4.60 -3.75 17.78
CA PRO A 83 6.02 -3.40 17.85
C PRO A 83 6.52 -3.18 19.28
N GLU A 84 5.64 -2.77 20.19
CA GLU A 84 5.96 -2.50 21.61
C GLU A 84 6.40 -3.77 22.36
N ASN A 85 6.00 -4.95 21.86
CA ASN A 85 6.34 -6.23 22.46
C ASN A 85 7.69 -6.78 21.99
N ILE A 86 8.38 -6.10 21.07
CA ILE A 86 9.71 -6.50 20.60
C ILE A 86 10.68 -6.35 21.79
N PRO A 87 11.28 -7.44 22.30
CA PRO A 87 12.18 -7.34 23.44
C PRO A 87 13.40 -6.48 23.10
N GLY A 88 13.79 -5.63 24.03
CA GLY A 88 14.97 -4.79 23.90
C GLY A 88 16.23 -5.63 23.68
N GLY A 89 17.07 -5.23 22.73
CA GLY A 89 18.33 -5.92 22.42
C GLY A 89 18.24 -7.00 21.35
N ILE A 90 17.10 -7.18 20.67
CA ILE A 90 17.07 -7.98 19.44
C ILE A 90 17.95 -7.31 18.39
N GLU A 91 18.84 -8.11 17.80
CA GLU A 91 19.57 -7.71 16.61
C GLU A 91 18.61 -7.70 15.41
N LEU A 92 18.19 -6.50 14.99
CA LEU A 92 17.37 -6.32 13.79
C LEU A 92 18.13 -6.78 12.52
N PRO A 93 17.46 -7.35 11.50
CA PRO A 93 18.13 -7.72 10.25
C PRO A 93 18.60 -6.49 9.45
N GLY A 94 19.40 -6.70 8.41
CA GLY A 94 19.60 -5.67 7.38
C GLY A 94 18.29 -5.46 6.61
N LEU A 95 18.00 -4.21 6.23
CA LEU A 95 16.84 -3.80 5.46
C LEU A 95 17.29 -3.01 4.23
N ASP A 96 17.06 -3.59 3.05
CA ASP A 96 17.31 -2.94 1.77
C ASP A 96 15.97 -2.48 1.17
N VAL A 97 15.83 -1.18 0.92
CA VAL A 97 14.68 -0.58 0.25
C VAL A 97 15.05 -0.28 -1.19
N PHE A 98 14.33 -0.88 -2.14
CA PHE A 98 14.52 -0.63 -3.57
C PHE A 98 13.41 0.29 -4.08
N VAL A 99 13.81 1.42 -4.68
CA VAL A 99 12.94 2.34 -5.40
C VAL A 99 13.27 2.23 -6.87
N CYS A 100 12.28 1.98 -7.73
CA CYS A 100 12.47 1.90 -9.17
C CYS A 100 11.69 3.03 -9.85
N THR A 101 12.30 3.68 -10.83
CA THR A 101 11.66 4.69 -11.67
C THR A 101 12.04 4.49 -13.14
N LEU A 102 11.18 4.91 -14.06
CA LEU A 102 11.36 4.72 -15.51
C LEU A 102 11.37 6.01 -16.31
N ASP A 103 10.46 6.95 -16.07
CA ASP A 103 10.33 8.16 -16.90
C ASP A 103 9.91 9.36 -16.05
N PRO A 104 10.77 10.38 -15.89
CA PRO A 104 10.46 11.62 -15.17
C PRO A 104 9.16 12.31 -15.60
N LYS A 105 8.67 12.08 -16.83
CA LYS A 105 7.41 12.66 -17.31
C LYS A 105 6.19 11.92 -16.78
N LYS A 106 6.28 10.60 -16.59
CA LYS A 106 5.18 9.77 -16.07
C LYS A 106 5.25 9.62 -14.56
N GLU A 107 6.47 9.64 -14.01
CA GLU A 107 6.79 9.53 -12.60
C GLU A 107 7.57 10.79 -12.22
N PRO A 108 6.87 11.85 -11.78
CA PRO A 108 7.50 13.13 -11.50
C PRO A 108 8.68 12.97 -10.53
N THR A 109 9.83 13.51 -10.88
CA THR A 109 11.08 13.30 -10.13
C THR A 109 10.98 13.76 -8.67
N ILE A 110 10.17 14.79 -8.40
CA ILE A 110 9.88 15.27 -7.04
C ILE A 110 9.18 14.19 -6.19
N GLU A 111 8.29 13.38 -6.77
CA GLU A 111 7.63 12.28 -6.06
C GLU A 111 8.63 11.15 -5.75
N VAL A 112 9.53 10.87 -6.70
CA VAL A 112 10.63 9.92 -6.49
C VAL A 112 11.56 10.40 -5.37
N MET A 113 11.95 11.69 -5.36
CA MET A 113 12.74 12.28 -4.28
C MET A 113 12.06 12.14 -2.91
N ASN A 114 10.77 12.46 -2.84
CA ASN A 114 9.99 12.33 -1.60
C ASN A 114 9.93 10.87 -1.12
N THR A 115 9.81 9.92 -2.04
CA THR A 115 9.82 8.48 -1.74
C THR A 115 11.18 8.04 -1.17
N VAL A 116 12.27 8.46 -1.80
CA VAL A 116 13.64 8.17 -1.32
C VAL A 116 13.89 8.81 0.05
N LEU A 117 13.50 10.07 0.24
CA LEU A 117 13.61 10.76 1.54
C LEU A 117 12.79 10.08 2.63
N SER A 118 11.57 9.64 2.30
CA SER A 118 10.71 8.91 3.23
C SER A 118 11.32 7.55 3.61
N ALA A 119 11.93 6.84 2.66
CA ALA A 119 12.63 5.58 2.91
C ALA A 119 13.87 5.78 3.80
N LEU A 120 14.66 6.82 3.54
CA LEU A 120 15.83 7.17 4.34
C LEU A 120 15.49 7.61 5.76
N ALA A 121 14.28 8.13 5.99
CA ALA A 121 13.79 8.58 7.29
C ALA A 121 12.99 7.50 8.05
N LEU A 122 13.03 6.24 7.63
CA LEU A 122 12.44 5.13 8.38
C LEU A 122 13.06 5.04 9.78
N ASP A 123 12.24 4.67 10.77
CA ASP A 123 12.69 4.44 12.13
C ASP A 123 13.38 3.07 12.25
N TYR A 124 14.61 3.02 11.75
CA TYR A 124 15.46 1.82 11.70
C TYR A 124 16.91 2.18 12.01
N PRO A 125 17.72 1.24 12.55
CA PRO A 125 19.14 1.52 12.76
C PRO A 125 19.84 1.90 11.44
N PRO A 126 20.55 3.05 11.38
CA PRO A 126 21.11 3.57 10.13
C PRO A 126 22.18 2.66 9.53
N GLU A 127 22.88 1.89 10.35
CA GLU A 127 23.87 0.90 9.91
C GLU A 127 23.24 -0.34 9.27
N LYS A 128 21.91 -0.49 9.36
CA LYS A 128 21.14 -1.63 8.82
C LYS A 128 20.18 -1.24 7.72
N LEU A 129 19.97 0.04 7.47
CA LEU A 129 19.06 0.54 6.45
C LEU A 129 19.87 1.00 5.23
N SER A 130 19.62 0.36 4.08
CA SER A 130 20.16 0.78 2.79
C SER A 130 19.00 1.12 1.85
N VAL A 131 19.13 2.23 1.11
CA VAL A 131 18.14 2.64 0.11
C VAL A 131 18.81 2.69 -1.25
N TYR A 132 18.25 1.97 -2.21
CA TYR A 132 18.74 1.87 -3.59
C TYR A 132 17.70 2.47 -4.53
N LEU A 133 18.17 3.26 -5.50
CA LEU A 133 17.34 3.77 -6.59
C LEU A 133 17.82 3.16 -7.91
N SER A 134 16.91 2.48 -8.61
CA SER A 134 17.09 2.06 -10.00
C SER A 134 16.34 3.02 -10.92
N ASP A 135 17.05 3.71 -11.81
CA ASP A 135 16.44 4.54 -12.85
C ASP A 135 16.61 3.85 -14.21
N ASP A 136 15.55 3.16 -14.64
CA ASP A 136 15.50 2.46 -15.92
C ASP A 136 15.44 3.43 -17.11
N GLY A 137 15.05 4.69 -16.86
CA GLY A 137 15.07 5.77 -17.86
C GLY A 137 16.43 6.39 -18.07
N GLY A 138 17.37 6.19 -17.14
CA GLY A 138 18.71 6.76 -17.19
C GLY A 138 18.71 8.29 -17.34
N SER A 139 17.75 8.99 -16.73
CA SER A 139 17.56 10.42 -16.95
C SER A 139 18.52 11.25 -16.10
N TYR A 140 19.21 12.20 -16.74
CA TYR A 140 20.08 13.14 -16.03
C TYR A 140 19.30 14.00 -15.01
N ILE A 141 18.01 14.22 -15.25
CA ILE A 141 17.12 14.97 -14.34
C ILE A 141 16.94 14.19 -13.04
N THR A 142 16.67 12.88 -13.13
CA THR A 142 16.57 12.00 -11.96
C THR A 142 17.87 12.01 -11.16
N LEU A 143 19.02 11.88 -11.83
CA LEU A 143 20.32 11.92 -11.17
C LEU A 143 20.55 13.24 -10.42
N TYR A 144 20.25 14.38 -11.06
CA TYR A 144 20.40 15.69 -10.44
C TYR A 144 19.47 15.87 -9.24
N ALA A 145 18.20 15.52 -9.42
CA ALA A 145 17.19 15.63 -8.38
C ALA A 145 17.52 14.78 -7.14
N ILE A 146 18.04 13.56 -7.33
CA ILE A 146 18.44 12.69 -6.23
C ILE A 146 19.67 13.23 -5.52
N LYS A 147 20.61 13.85 -6.23
CA LYS A 147 21.73 14.55 -5.61
C LYS A 147 21.23 15.69 -4.70
N GLU A 148 20.26 16.47 -5.16
CA GLU A 148 19.61 17.51 -4.34
C GLU A 148 18.87 16.89 -3.15
N ALA A 149 18.11 15.80 -3.35
CA ALA A 149 17.45 15.07 -2.26
C ALA A 149 18.45 14.60 -1.20
N CYS A 150 19.59 14.01 -1.60
CA CYS A 150 20.65 13.60 -0.67
C CYS A 150 21.25 14.79 0.10
N SER A 151 21.31 15.97 -0.49
CA SER A 151 21.73 17.20 0.20
C SER A 151 20.73 17.58 1.30
N PHE A 152 19.44 17.63 0.95
CA PHE A 152 18.36 17.95 1.89
C PHE A 152 18.15 16.90 2.98
N ALA A 153 18.40 15.62 2.67
CA ALA A 153 18.33 14.51 3.62
C ALA A 153 19.18 14.79 4.88
N LYS A 154 20.33 15.47 4.73
CA LYS A 154 21.20 15.84 5.85
C LYS A 154 20.53 16.77 6.87
N SER A 155 19.51 17.52 6.47
CA SER A 155 18.71 18.37 7.36
C SER A 155 17.39 17.71 7.75
N TRP A 156 16.74 17.01 6.81
CA TRP A 156 15.45 16.36 7.02
C TRP A 156 15.52 15.20 8.01
N LEU A 157 16.46 14.27 7.85
CA LEU A 157 16.56 13.07 8.70
C LEU A 157 16.79 13.41 10.18
N PRO A 158 17.74 14.30 10.54
CA PRO A 158 17.90 14.71 11.93
C PRO A 158 16.66 15.42 12.50
N PHE A 159 15.99 16.25 11.71
CA PHE A 159 14.74 16.91 12.12
C PHE A 159 13.65 15.88 12.43
N CYS A 160 13.43 14.92 11.53
CA CYS A 160 12.49 13.82 11.71
C CYS A 160 12.78 13.00 12.96
N LYS A 161 14.05 12.76 13.27
CA LYS A 161 14.47 12.00 14.45
C LYS A 161 14.34 12.82 15.75
N LYS A 162 14.76 14.09 15.74
CA LYS A 162 14.74 15.00 16.90
C LYS A 162 13.31 15.21 17.42
N TYR A 163 12.34 15.31 16.51
CA TYR A 163 10.95 15.62 16.83
C TYR A 163 10.00 14.45 16.59
N GLU A 164 10.52 13.22 16.45
CA GLU A 164 9.71 11.99 16.29
C GLU A 164 8.59 12.11 15.23
N ILE A 165 8.91 12.81 14.13
CA ILE A 165 7.94 13.12 13.06
C ILE A 165 7.40 11.82 12.47
N LYS A 166 6.10 11.57 12.59
CA LYS A 166 5.42 10.37 12.06
C LYS A 166 5.37 10.39 10.54
N SER A 167 5.09 11.54 9.95
CA SER A 167 5.05 11.70 8.49
C SER A 167 6.47 11.87 7.91
N ARG A 168 7.12 10.75 7.58
CA ARG A 168 8.52 10.72 7.08
C ARG A 168 8.68 11.32 5.67
N CYS A 169 7.59 11.41 4.91
CA CYS A 169 7.56 11.97 3.57
C CYS A 169 7.38 13.50 3.62
N PRO A 170 8.33 14.31 3.13
CA PRO A 170 8.26 15.77 3.24
C PRO A 170 6.99 16.39 2.63
N VAL A 171 6.57 15.95 1.43
CA VAL A 171 5.33 16.47 0.82
C VAL A 171 4.09 16.15 1.64
N ALA A 172 4.02 14.95 2.23
CA ALA A 172 2.90 14.54 3.07
C ALA A 172 2.92 15.31 4.39
N TYR A 173 4.10 15.48 5.00
CA TYR A 173 4.28 16.33 6.17
C TYR A 173 3.80 17.74 5.87
N PHE A 174 4.31 18.45 4.86
CA PHE A 174 3.92 19.84 4.53
C PHE A 174 2.52 20.01 3.93
N SER A 175 1.75 18.94 3.77
CA SER A 175 0.34 19.00 3.41
C SER A 175 -0.55 19.33 4.63
N SER A 176 -1.81 19.71 4.36
CA SER A 176 -2.83 19.95 5.38
C SER A 176 -3.22 18.69 6.16
N PHE A 177 -2.86 17.50 5.67
CA PHE A 177 -3.22 16.23 6.33
C PHE A 177 -2.38 15.92 7.56
N ALA A 178 -1.24 16.60 7.75
CA ALA A 178 -0.38 16.42 8.92
C ALA A 178 -0.44 17.60 9.89
N ASP A 179 -1.48 18.45 9.80
CA ASP A 179 -1.61 19.62 10.66
C ASP A 179 -1.69 19.23 12.14
N ASP A 180 -2.38 18.13 12.47
CA ASP A 180 -2.47 17.60 13.84
C ASP A 180 -1.10 17.25 14.45
N GLU A 181 -0.13 16.85 13.62
CA GLU A 181 1.23 16.50 14.05
C GLU A 181 2.04 17.75 14.47
N ARG A 182 1.61 18.94 14.06
CA ARG A 182 2.30 20.22 14.25
C ARG A 182 1.78 21.06 15.41
N LEU A 183 0.67 20.68 16.03
CA LEU A 183 -0.11 21.56 16.91
C LEU A 183 0.53 21.85 18.28
N LEU A 184 1.50 21.05 18.75
CA LEU A 184 1.95 21.07 20.15
C LEU A 184 3.48 21.12 20.31
N TRP A 185 4.13 22.07 19.63
CA TRP A 185 5.60 22.18 19.67
C TRP A 185 6.11 23.53 20.17
N SER A 186 7.34 23.50 20.69
CA SER A 186 8.05 24.67 21.22
C SER A 186 8.38 25.70 20.13
N ASP A 187 8.71 26.94 20.53
CA ASP A 187 9.14 27.98 19.57
C ASP A 187 10.39 27.57 18.79
N GLU A 188 11.29 26.80 19.41
CA GLU A 188 12.48 26.25 18.76
C GLU A 188 12.12 25.34 17.58
N PHE A 189 11.14 24.44 17.77
CA PHE A 189 10.65 23.57 16.71
C PHE A 189 10.13 24.39 15.53
N ARG A 190 9.35 25.45 15.79
CA ARG A 190 8.75 26.27 14.73
C ARG A 190 9.84 26.97 13.90
N ILE A 191 10.91 27.41 14.54
CA ILE A 191 12.06 28.02 13.86
C ILE A 191 12.78 26.98 12.98
N GLU A 192 13.00 25.76 13.49
CA GLU A 192 13.62 24.67 12.72
C GLU A 192 12.73 24.20 11.56
N GLU A 193 11.44 23.99 11.80
CA GLU A 193 10.46 23.60 10.79
C GLU A 193 10.41 24.63 9.65
N GLN A 194 10.40 25.92 9.96
CA GLN A 194 10.45 26.98 8.95
C GLN A 194 11.71 26.91 8.09
N LYS A 195 12.88 26.66 8.70
CA LYS A 195 14.13 26.47 7.96
C LYS A 195 14.05 25.26 7.03
N ILE A 196 13.54 24.13 7.53
CA ILE A 196 13.34 22.91 6.73
C ILE A 196 12.36 23.16 5.59
N LYS A 197 11.26 23.88 5.83
CA LYS A 197 10.26 24.22 4.81
C LYS A 197 10.86 25.05 3.69
N VAL A 198 11.71 26.03 4.03
CA VAL A 198 12.43 26.84 3.03
C VAL A 198 13.40 25.97 2.22
N LEU A 199 14.18 25.12 2.88
CA LEU A 199 15.09 24.19 2.20
C LEU A 199 14.34 23.24 1.26
N TYR A 200 13.21 22.69 1.70
CA TYR A 200 12.36 21.82 0.89
C TYR A 200 11.77 22.57 -0.32
N ALA A 201 11.26 23.78 -0.12
CA ALA A 201 10.71 24.61 -1.19
C ALA A 201 11.77 24.97 -2.25
N HIS A 202 13.03 25.15 -1.85
CA HIS A 202 14.14 25.39 -2.79
C HIS A 202 14.44 24.21 -3.71
N GLN A 203 14.03 22.98 -3.36
CA GLN A 203 14.21 21.81 -4.22
C GLN A 203 13.17 21.74 -5.35
N GLY A 204 12.01 22.36 -5.17
CA GLY A 204 10.87 22.27 -6.09
C GLY A 204 11.00 23.00 -7.44
N PRO A 205 11.60 24.20 -7.55
CA PRO A 205 11.64 24.94 -8.81
C PRO A 205 12.81 24.58 -9.75
N CYS A 206 13.82 23.85 -9.28
CA CYS A 206 15.00 23.51 -10.11
C CYS A 206 14.87 22.19 -10.90
N VAL A 207 13.74 21.49 -10.79
CA VAL A 207 13.52 20.14 -11.37
C VAL A 207 12.26 20.08 -12.27
N LEU A 208 11.64 21.24 -12.55
CA LEU A 208 10.55 21.38 -13.54
C LEU A 208 11.09 21.88 -14.89
#